data_AF-A0A0Q3FAZ8-F1
#
_entry.id   AF-A0A0Q3FAZ8-F1
#
_cell.length_a   1.000
_cell.length_b   1.000
_cell.length_c   1.000
_cell.angle_alpha   90.00
_cell.angle_beta   90.00
_cell.angle_gamma   90.00
#
_symmetry.space_group_name_H-M   'P 1'
#
loop_
_entity.id
_entity.type
_entity.pdbx_description
1 polymer ?
#
loop_
_entity_poly.entity_id
_entity_poly.type
_entity_poly.pdbx_seq_one_letter_code
_entity_poly.pdbx_strand_id
1 'polypeptide(L)'
;METSPPTITVHVKFAGRTIPVEVPASASTAELKLLLQPLTNVLPRGQKLICKGKVLADAASLSSMQVGNGSKVMLVASQGLHQGDGPITKTSNGPAPSAKRTSNVKENEAQKPEIIIKSRQERWKITGVIALSDSSLKAVPEEVWDCGSSIRVLDACNNSIEAIPEKIVALNSLNKLLLTANDISDGGICWEGLSCVQTLTVLSLSQNRLVTLPPSLGSLTFLRELRIANNMLGNLPVEIGLLKQLEILIANNNRIQVVI
;
A
#
# COMPACT_ATOMS: atom_id res chain seq x y z
N MET A 1 -27.82 -42.48 -23.22
CA MET A 1 -27.85 -42.47 -21.75
C MET A 1 -26.50 -41.97 -21.28
N GLU A 2 -26.34 -40.66 -21.20
CA GLU A 2 -25.09 -40.03 -20.77
C GLU A 2 -25.18 -39.85 -19.26
N THR A 3 -24.58 -40.76 -18.51
CA THR A 3 -24.59 -40.73 -17.05
C THR A 3 -23.68 -39.59 -16.60
N SER A 4 -24.28 -38.51 -16.09
CA SER A 4 -23.56 -37.43 -15.40
C SER A 4 -22.69 -38.05 -14.30
N PRO A 5 -21.42 -37.61 -14.15
CA PRO A 5 -20.55 -38.15 -13.12
C PRO A 5 -21.19 -37.89 -11.74
N PRO A 6 -21.14 -38.86 -10.81
CA PRO A 6 -21.72 -38.68 -9.49
C PRO A 6 -21.05 -37.49 -8.79
N THR A 7 -21.79 -36.41 -8.58
CA THR A 7 -21.35 -35.25 -7.82
C THR A 7 -21.66 -35.44 -6.35
N ILE A 8 -20.74 -35.01 -5.50
CA ILE A 8 -20.90 -34.98 -4.04
C ILE A 8 -20.92 -33.52 -3.57
N THR A 9 -21.81 -33.20 -2.65
CA THR A 9 -21.85 -31.90 -2.01
C THR A 9 -21.07 -31.95 -0.71
N VAL A 10 -20.02 -31.14 -0.59
CA VAL A 10 -19.16 -31.05 0.59
C VAL A 10 -19.44 -29.73 1.31
N HIS A 11 -19.65 -29.78 2.63
CA HIS A 11 -19.88 -28.60 3.45
C HIS A 11 -18.57 -28.13 4.09
N VAL A 12 -17.98 -27.09 3.51
CA VAL A 12 -16.70 -26.55 3.97
C VAL A 12 -16.92 -25.45 5.00
N LYS A 13 -16.45 -25.68 6.23
CA LYS A 13 -16.46 -24.69 7.31
C LYS A 13 -15.22 -23.81 7.23
N PHE A 14 -15.43 -22.52 7.03
CA PHE A 14 -14.37 -21.50 6.97
C PHE A 14 -14.85 -20.21 7.65
N ALA A 15 -14.02 -19.63 8.53
CA ALA A 15 -14.29 -18.35 9.22
C ALA A 15 -15.69 -18.24 9.87
N GLY A 16 -16.24 -19.35 10.38
CA GLY A 16 -17.57 -19.41 11.02
C GLY A 16 -18.76 -19.59 10.06
N ARG A 17 -18.52 -19.63 8.74
CA ARG A 17 -19.55 -19.91 7.71
C ARG A 17 -19.39 -21.33 7.16
N THR A 18 -20.48 -21.91 6.67
CA THR A 18 -20.47 -23.22 5.99
C THR A 18 -20.80 -23.01 4.52
N ILE A 19 -19.86 -23.34 3.64
CA ILE A 19 -19.94 -23.16 2.20
C ILE A 19 -20.21 -24.54 1.58
N PRO A 20 -21.38 -24.78 0.97
CA PRO A 20 -21.62 -25.99 0.19
C PRO A 20 -20.84 -25.90 -1.13
N VAL A 21 -20.03 -26.90 -1.43
CA VAL A 21 -19.26 -27.00 -2.67
C VAL A 21 -19.57 -28.33 -3.33
N GLU A 22 -20.01 -28.30 -4.58
CA GLU A 22 -20.26 -29.49 -5.38
C GLU A 22 -18.97 -29.89 -6.10
N VAL A 23 -18.57 -31.14 -5.91
CA VAL A 23 -17.32 -31.68 -6.46
C VAL A 23 -17.59 -33.08 -7.03
N PRO A 24 -16.97 -33.49 -8.14
CA PRO A 24 -17.07 -34.87 -8.63
C PRO A 24 -16.58 -35.89 -7.58
N ALA A 25 -17.24 -37.04 -7.45
CA ALA A 25 -16.88 -38.07 -6.46
C ALA A 25 -15.46 -38.65 -6.67
N SER A 26 -14.88 -38.52 -7.87
CA SER A 26 -13.53 -38.95 -8.23
C SER A 26 -12.46 -37.86 -8.03
N ALA A 27 -12.87 -36.65 -7.62
CA ALA A 27 -11.97 -35.51 -7.55
C ALA A 27 -10.89 -35.68 -6.48
N SER A 28 -9.76 -35.02 -6.72
CA SER A 28 -8.64 -34.93 -5.79
C SER A 28 -8.85 -33.78 -4.80
N THR A 29 -8.13 -33.83 -3.68
CA THR A 29 -8.11 -32.74 -2.70
C THR A 29 -7.56 -31.43 -3.30
N ALA A 30 -6.69 -31.50 -4.31
CA ALA A 30 -6.18 -30.33 -5.03
C ALA A 30 -7.27 -29.60 -5.84
N GLU A 31 -8.18 -30.33 -6.48
CA GLU A 31 -9.31 -29.76 -7.21
C GLU A 31 -10.29 -29.05 -6.27
N LEU A 32 -10.58 -29.67 -5.11
CA LEU A 32 -11.40 -29.04 -4.07
C LEU A 32 -10.76 -27.73 -3.57
N LYS A 33 -9.42 -27.66 -3.45
CA LYS A 33 -8.72 -26.43 -3.04
C LYS A 33 -8.82 -25.31 -4.07
N LEU A 34 -8.75 -25.64 -5.35
CA LEU A 34 -8.93 -24.68 -6.44
C LEU A 34 -10.35 -24.10 -6.46
N LEU A 35 -11.37 -24.93 -6.27
CA LEU A 35 -12.77 -24.48 -6.18
C LEU A 35 -13.02 -23.58 -4.96
N LEU A 36 -12.30 -23.81 -3.85
CA LEU A 36 -12.43 -23.01 -2.63
C LEU A 36 -11.71 -21.66 -2.70
N GLN A 37 -10.73 -21.49 -3.59
CA GLN A 37 -9.97 -20.24 -3.70
C GLN A 37 -10.87 -19.01 -3.95
N PRO A 38 -11.73 -18.96 -4.98
CA PRO A 38 -12.59 -17.80 -5.21
C PRO A 38 -13.65 -17.61 -4.11
N LEU A 39 -14.03 -18.68 -3.39
CA LEU A 39 -15.07 -18.64 -2.36
C LEU A 39 -14.56 -18.20 -0.98
N THR A 40 -13.28 -18.45 -0.68
CA THR A 40 -12.68 -18.22 0.64
C THR A 40 -11.59 -17.15 0.62
N ASN A 41 -11.17 -16.73 -0.58
CA ASN A 41 -10.06 -15.82 -0.81
C ASN A 41 -8.71 -16.32 -0.23
N VAL A 42 -8.60 -17.65 -0.04
CA VAL A 42 -7.40 -18.33 0.45
C VAL A 42 -6.72 -19.03 -0.72
N LEU A 43 -5.45 -18.73 -0.95
CA LEU A 43 -4.65 -19.41 -1.98
C LEU A 43 -4.55 -20.92 -1.68
N PRO A 44 -4.61 -21.82 -2.69
CA PRO A 44 -4.56 -23.28 -2.50
C PRO A 44 -3.37 -23.76 -1.64
N ARG A 45 -2.22 -23.08 -1.73
CA ARG A 45 -1.01 -23.38 -0.92
C ARG A 45 -1.20 -23.10 0.57
N GLY A 46 -2.07 -22.16 0.92
CA GLY A 46 -2.40 -21.81 2.30
C GLY A 46 -3.58 -22.60 2.87
N GLN A 47 -4.30 -23.37 2.05
CA GLN A 47 -5.48 -24.12 2.48
C GLN A 47 -5.09 -25.45 3.14
N LYS A 48 -5.37 -25.59 4.44
CA LYS A 48 -5.34 -26.88 5.15
C LYS A 48 -6.76 -27.39 5.34
N LEU A 49 -7.11 -28.44 4.62
CA LEU A 49 -8.41 -29.09 4.72
C LEU A 49 -8.35 -30.21 5.75
N ILE A 50 -9.29 -30.25 6.68
CA ILE A 50 -9.36 -31.24 7.76
C ILE A 50 -10.74 -31.89 7.75
N CYS A 51 -10.80 -33.20 7.60
CA CYS A 51 -12.04 -33.96 7.71
C CYS A 51 -11.89 -35.04 8.79
N LYS A 52 -12.87 -35.13 9.71
CA LYS A 52 -12.89 -36.11 10.81
C LYS A 52 -11.55 -36.23 11.59
N GLY A 53 -10.88 -35.09 11.83
CA GLY A 53 -9.62 -35.03 12.56
C GLY A 53 -8.36 -35.41 11.77
N LYS A 54 -8.47 -35.72 10.47
CA LYS A 54 -7.33 -35.98 9.58
C LYS A 54 -7.14 -34.83 8.60
N VAL A 55 -5.89 -34.39 8.43
CA VAL A 55 -5.52 -33.39 7.42
C VAL A 55 -5.51 -34.08 6.05
N LEU A 56 -6.20 -33.51 5.07
CA LEU A 56 -6.25 -34.03 3.72
C LEU A 56 -4.96 -33.66 2.97
N ALA A 57 -4.24 -34.66 2.46
CA ALA A 57 -3.03 -34.47 1.65
C ALA A 57 -3.39 -34.21 0.18
N ASP A 58 -2.57 -33.41 -0.52
CA ASP A 58 -2.87 -32.89 -1.88
C ASP A 58 -3.01 -33.94 -2.98
N ALA A 59 -2.44 -35.14 -2.78
CA ALA A 59 -2.47 -36.24 -3.74
C ALA A 59 -3.52 -37.33 -3.42
N ALA A 60 -4.32 -37.16 -2.36
CA ALA A 60 -5.31 -38.15 -1.95
C ALA A 60 -6.66 -37.93 -2.65
N SER A 61 -7.30 -39.02 -3.08
CA SER A 61 -8.68 -38.98 -3.58
C SER A 61 -9.67 -38.76 -2.44
N LEU A 62 -10.71 -37.95 -2.65
CA LEU A 62 -11.70 -37.61 -1.61
C LEU A 62 -12.40 -38.85 -1.03
N SER A 63 -12.59 -39.90 -1.84
CA SER A 63 -13.14 -41.20 -1.44
C SER A 63 -12.24 -41.95 -0.45
N SER A 64 -10.92 -41.94 -0.65
CA SER A 64 -9.94 -42.59 0.24
C SER A 64 -9.88 -41.94 1.64
N MET A 65 -10.26 -40.67 1.73
CA MET A 65 -10.26 -39.90 2.97
C MET A 65 -11.65 -39.80 3.63
N GLN A 66 -12.61 -40.64 3.22
CA GLN A 66 -13.98 -40.72 3.74
C GLN A 66 -14.79 -39.42 3.61
N VAL A 67 -14.53 -38.63 2.57
CA VAL A 67 -15.31 -37.43 2.22
C VAL A 67 -16.40 -37.84 1.23
N GLY A 68 -17.60 -38.12 1.74
CA GLY A 68 -18.80 -38.41 0.94
C GLY A 68 -19.79 -37.25 0.88
N ASN A 69 -20.94 -37.48 0.23
CA ASN A 69 -22.00 -36.48 0.12
C ASN A 69 -22.49 -36.03 1.52
N GLY A 70 -22.52 -34.72 1.76
CA GLY A 70 -22.85 -34.10 3.05
C GLY A 70 -21.69 -34.02 4.06
N SER A 71 -20.46 -34.37 3.68
CA SER A 71 -19.32 -34.35 4.61
C SER A 71 -18.94 -32.95 5.04
N LYS A 72 -18.63 -32.80 6.34
CA LYS A 72 -18.14 -31.54 6.92
C LYS A 72 -16.62 -31.52 6.86
N VAL A 73 -16.08 -30.58 6.11
CA VAL A 73 -14.63 -30.34 5.99
C VAL A 73 -14.32 -29.00 6.61
N MET A 74 -13.31 -28.92 7.46
CA MET A 74 -12.85 -27.67 8.04
C MET A 74 -11.69 -27.14 7.21
N LEU A 75 -11.81 -25.91 6.71
CA LEU A 75 -10.71 -25.21 6.05
C LEU A 75 -10.03 -24.30 7.08
N VAL A 76 -8.74 -24.52 7.28
CA VAL A 76 -7.86 -23.66 8.07
C VAL A 76 -6.88 -23.03 7.09
N ALA A 77 -6.79 -21.70 7.04
CA ALA A 77 -5.70 -21.10 6.29
C ALA A 77 -4.47 -20.93 7.18
N SER A 78 -3.29 -21.09 6.60
CA SER A 78 -2.04 -20.64 7.23
C SER A 78 -2.04 -19.12 7.36
N GLN A 79 -1.74 -18.62 8.57
CA GLN A 79 -1.61 -17.19 8.86
C GLN A 79 -0.74 -16.48 7.81
N GLY A 80 -1.21 -15.33 7.31
CA GLY A 80 -0.52 -14.52 6.31
C GLY A 80 -0.83 -14.83 4.83
N LEU A 81 -1.62 -15.86 4.53
CA LEU A 81 -2.05 -16.21 3.15
C LEU A 81 -3.54 -15.95 2.88
N HIS A 82 -4.22 -15.25 3.78
CA HIS A 82 -5.53 -14.65 3.53
C HIS A 82 -5.32 -13.33 2.78
N GLN A 83 -5.90 -13.16 1.58
CA GLN A 83 -6.13 -11.80 1.10
C GLN A 83 -7.16 -11.19 2.04
N GLY A 84 -6.69 -10.27 2.88
CA GLY A 84 -7.33 -9.88 4.12
C GLY A 84 -8.79 -9.46 3.99
N ASP A 85 -9.61 -9.93 4.94
CA ASP A 85 -10.81 -9.23 5.36
C ASP A 85 -10.56 -8.69 6.78
N GLY A 86 -10.85 -7.40 6.94
CA GLY A 86 -10.74 -6.66 8.20
C GLY A 86 -11.71 -7.14 9.30
N PRO A 87 -11.73 -6.48 10.47
CA PRO A 87 -12.15 -7.07 11.73
C PRO A 87 -13.67 -7.32 11.84
N ILE A 88 -14.01 -8.46 12.45
CA ILE A 88 -15.37 -8.92 12.77
C ILE A 88 -15.76 -8.40 14.16
N THR A 89 -16.84 -7.62 14.28
CA THR A 89 -17.48 -7.33 15.58
C THR A 89 -18.79 -8.12 15.71
N LYS A 90 -18.85 -8.95 16.76
CA LYS A 90 -19.99 -9.81 17.13
C LYS A 90 -21.17 -8.99 17.67
N THR A 91 -22.37 -9.48 17.40
CA THR A 91 -23.68 -8.99 17.83
C THR A 91 -24.03 -9.43 19.27
N SER A 92 -24.89 -8.67 19.97
CA SER A 92 -25.64 -9.12 21.15
C SER A 92 -27.14 -8.80 21.03
N ASN A 93 -27.97 -9.81 21.32
CA ASN A 93 -29.43 -9.89 21.19
C ASN A 93 -30.21 -9.29 22.39
N GLY A 94 -31.44 -8.81 22.15
CA GLY A 94 -32.51 -8.61 23.15
C GLY A 94 -33.81 -8.01 22.53
N PRO A 95 -35.03 -8.54 22.80
CA PRO A 95 -36.23 -8.29 21.97
C PRO A 95 -37.28 -7.28 22.52
N ALA A 96 -37.88 -6.52 21.57
CA ALA A 96 -39.24 -5.93 21.44
C ALA A 96 -40.03 -5.34 22.64
N PRO A 97 -40.85 -4.30 22.37
CA PRO A 97 -42.26 -4.61 22.11
C PRO A 97 -42.83 -3.94 20.86
N SER A 98 -43.72 -4.71 20.21
CA SER A 98 -44.56 -4.30 19.10
C SER A 98 -45.76 -3.47 19.55
N ALA A 99 -46.12 -2.45 18.74
CA ALA A 99 -47.41 -2.31 18.08
C ALA A 99 -47.86 -0.84 17.99
N LYS A 100 -47.85 -0.28 16.77
CA LYS A 100 -49.09 0.05 16.04
C LYS A 100 -48.77 0.41 14.58
N ARG A 101 -49.31 -0.44 13.70
CA ARG A 101 -49.50 -0.19 12.27
C ARG A 101 -50.33 1.07 12.05
N THR A 102 -49.89 1.93 11.14
CA THR A 102 -50.67 2.32 9.94
C THR A 102 -49.71 2.82 8.86
N SER A 103 -50.04 2.48 7.63
CA SER A 103 -49.16 2.28 6.48
C SER A 103 -48.98 3.50 5.57
N ASN A 104 -47.84 3.46 4.86
CA ASN A 104 -47.48 4.16 3.63
C ASN A 104 -47.13 5.65 3.71
N VAL A 105 -45.97 5.92 4.31
CA VAL A 105 -45.13 7.07 3.99
C VAL A 105 -43.93 6.55 3.19
N LYS A 106 -43.66 7.17 2.04
CA LYS A 106 -42.47 6.93 1.22
C LYS A 106 -41.23 7.22 2.08
N GLU A 107 -40.54 6.17 2.51
CA GLU A 107 -39.34 6.29 3.33
C GLU A 107 -38.20 6.89 2.50
N ASN A 108 -37.75 8.06 2.93
CA ASN A 108 -36.46 8.63 2.57
C ASN A 108 -35.36 7.61 2.91
N GLU A 109 -34.68 7.11 1.88
CA GLU A 109 -33.41 6.42 2.03
C GLU A 109 -32.40 7.39 2.65
N ALA A 110 -32.22 7.29 3.97
CA ALA A 110 -31.09 7.91 4.66
C ALA A 110 -29.81 7.29 4.09
N GLN A 111 -29.01 8.12 3.43
CA GLN A 111 -27.72 7.78 2.86
C GLN A 111 -26.84 7.07 3.90
N LYS A 112 -26.67 5.75 3.70
CA LYS A 112 -25.47 5.02 4.13
C LYS A 112 -24.29 5.81 3.56
N PRO A 113 -23.25 6.19 4.33
CA PRO A 113 -22.12 6.89 3.74
C PRO A 113 -21.54 5.97 2.68
N GLU A 114 -21.70 6.37 1.42
CA GLU A 114 -21.04 5.71 0.31
C GLU A 114 -19.56 5.62 0.68
N ILE A 115 -18.99 4.42 0.63
CA ILE A 115 -17.55 4.28 0.63
C ILE A 115 -17.11 4.87 -0.69
N ILE A 116 -16.87 6.19 -0.73
CA ILE A 116 -16.27 6.84 -1.88
C ILE A 116 -14.89 6.18 -1.99
N ILE A 117 -14.72 5.30 -2.97
CA ILE A 117 -13.40 4.83 -3.38
C ILE A 117 -12.73 6.05 -4.02
N LYS A 118 -12.23 6.96 -3.19
CA LYS A 118 -11.50 8.14 -3.63
C LYS A 118 -10.30 7.65 -4.40
N SER A 119 -10.11 8.22 -5.59
CA SER A 119 -8.91 7.94 -6.40
C SER A 119 -7.65 8.14 -5.55
N ARG A 120 -6.56 7.45 -5.89
CA ARG A 120 -5.30 7.57 -5.13
C ARG A 120 -4.86 9.04 -5.03
N GLN A 121 -5.00 9.77 -6.13
CA GLN A 121 -4.70 11.18 -6.27
C GLN A 121 -5.55 12.04 -5.33
N GLU A 122 -6.84 11.73 -5.21
CA GLU A 122 -7.75 12.47 -4.34
C GLU A 122 -7.46 12.22 -2.86
N ARG A 123 -7.04 11.00 -2.50
CA ARG A 123 -6.52 10.71 -1.15
C ARG A 123 -5.25 11.52 -0.86
N TRP A 124 -4.34 11.66 -1.82
CA TRP A 124 -3.16 12.51 -1.68
C TRP A 124 -3.51 13.99 -1.53
N LYS A 125 -4.48 14.49 -2.31
CA LYS A 125 -4.96 15.88 -2.16
C LYS A 125 -5.58 16.14 -0.79
N ILE A 126 -6.31 15.19 -0.24
CA ILE A 126 -6.95 15.34 1.09
C ILE A 126 -5.93 15.25 2.23
N THR A 127 -5.03 14.28 2.18
CA THR A 127 -4.04 14.06 3.24
C THR A 127 -2.88 15.06 3.17
N GLY A 128 -2.54 15.48 1.95
CA GLY A 128 -1.35 16.25 1.63
C GLY A 128 -0.05 15.47 1.85
N VAL A 129 -0.13 14.14 1.94
CA VAL A 129 1.00 13.25 2.18
C VAL A 129 1.04 12.20 1.09
N ILE A 130 2.19 12.08 0.44
CA ILE A 130 2.47 11.09 -0.59
C ILE A 130 3.60 10.21 -0.07
N ALA A 131 3.28 8.94 0.17
CA ALA A 131 4.24 7.90 0.51
C ALA A 131 4.38 6.95 -0.69
N LEU A 132 5.55 7.03 -1.33
CA LEU A 132 5.98 6.24 -2.48
C LEU A 132 7.30 5.52 -2.17
N SER A 133 7.62 5.33 -0.89
CA SER A 133 8.83 4.62 -0.48
C SER A 133 8.80 3.15 -0.91
N ASP A 134 9.99 2.58 -1.13
CA ASP A 134 10.19 1.15 -1.44
C ASP A 134 9.36 0.64 -2.63
N SER A 135 9.14 1.50 -3.63
CA SER A 135 8.24 1.25 -4.77
C SER A 135 8.99 0.90 -6.07
N SER A 136 10.32 0.76 -6.02
CA SER A 136 11.18 0.47 -7.18
C SER A 136 10.94 1.43 -8.36
N LEU A 137 10.60 2.68 -8.06
CA LEU A 137 10.28 3.70 -9.05
C LEU A 137 11.55 4.23 -9.70
N LYS A 138 11.54 4.38 -11.03
CA LYS A 138 12.60 5.08 -11.78
C LYS A 138 12.40 6.58 -11.86
N ALA A 139 11.16 7.02 -11.70
CA ALA A 139 10.75 8.41 -11.70
C ALA A 139 9.51 8.56 -10.83
N VAL A 140 9.31 9.76 -10.30
CA VAL A 140 8.08 10.09 -9.57
C VAL A 140 6.91 10.13 -10.59
N PRO A 141 5.79 9.44 -10.31
CA PRO A 141 4.64 9.41 -11.21
C PRO A 141 4.08 10.80 -11.50
N GLU A 142 3.59 11.01 -12.73
CA GLU A 142 3.03 12.30 -13.18
C GLU A 142 1.90 12.81 -12.28
N GLU A 143 1.14 11.89 -11.71
CA GLU A 143 -0.04 12.17 -10.90
C GLU A 143 0.31 12.88 -9.57
N VAL A 144 1.57 12.77 -9.13
CA VAL A 144 2.10 13.49 -7.97
C VAL A 144 2.17 14.99 -8.28
N TRP A 145 2.63 15.35 -9.48
CA TRP A 145 2.77 16.74 -9.88
C TRP A 145 1.39 17.41 -10.06
N ASP A 146 0.40 16.66 -10.54
CA ASP A 146 -0.99 17.11 -10.70
C ASP A 146 -1.72 17.40 -9.38
N CYS A 147 -1.14 16.98 -8.24
CA CYS A 147 -1.68 17.29 -6.93
C CYS A 147 -1.33 18.71 -6.45
N GLY A 148 -0.33 19.36 -7.08
CA GLY A 148 -0.02 20.79 -6.92
C GLY A 148 0.13 21.24 -5.46
N SER A 149 -0.55 22.33 -5.10
CA SER A 149 -0.53 22.96 -3.77
C SER A 149 -1.15 22.12 -2.64
N SER A 150 -1.75 20.98 -2.94
CA SER A 150 -2.36 20.14 -1.90
C SER A 150 -1.32 19.32 -1.13
N ILE A 151 -0.13 19.11 -1.70
CA ILE A 151 0.90 18.25 -1.11
C ILE A 151 1.79 19.05 -0.16
N ARG A 152 1.99 18.50 1.03
CA ARG A 152 2.91 19.01 2.05
C ARG A 152 4.10 18.09 2.28
N VAL A 153 3.92 16.79 2.09
CA VAL A 153 5.00 15.80 2.29
C VAL A 153 5.05 14.87 1.10
N LEU A 154 6.22 14.79 0.47
CA LEU A 154 6.54 13.81 -0.56
C LEU A 154 7.68 12.92 -0.04
N ASP A 155 7.33 11.68 0.27
CA ASP A 155 8.26 10.62 0.61
C ASP A 155 8.39 9.66 -0.56
N ALA A 156 9.58 9.62 -1.16
CA ALA A 156 9.94 8.67 -2.21
C ALA A 156 11.30 8.01 -1.91
N CYS A 157 11.57 7.74 -0.64
CA CYS A 157 12.81 7.06 -0.23
C CYS A 157 12.91 5.62 -0.78
N ASN A 158 14.13 5.10 -0.90
CA ASN A 158 14.40 3.73 -1.35
C ASN A 158 13.76 3.40 -2.71
N ASN A 159 14.05 4.22 -3.71
CA ASN A 159 13.66 3.97 -5.09
C ASN A 159 14.89 4.05 -5.99
N SER A 160 14.69 4.04 -7.31
CA SER A 160 15.73 4.25 -8.31
C SER A 160 15.45 5.53 -9.08
N ILE A 161 15.00 6.59 -8.39
CA ILE A 161 14.66 7.86 -9.03
C ILE A 161 15.96 8.50 -9.51
N GLU A 162 16.03 8.78 -10.81
CA GLU A 162 17.20 9.41 -11.42
C GLU A 162 17.05 10.94 -11.48
N ALA A 163 15.81 11.44 -11.57
CA ALA A 163 15.54 12.85 -11.77
C ALA A 163 14.25 13.35 -11.10
N ILE A 164 14.30 14.62 -10.68
CA ILE A 164 13.19 15.45 -10.22
C ILE A 164 12.99 16.58 -11.25
N PRO A 165 11.91 16.54 -12.04
CA PRO A 165 11.65 17.51 -13.10
C PRO A 165 11.27 18.89 -12.55
N GLU A 166 11.27 19.90 -13.43
CA GLU A 166 10.81 21.27 -13.12
C GLU A 166 9.37 21.32 -12.60
N LYS A 167 8.56 20.29 -12.86
CA LYS A 167 7.20 20.15 -12.32
C LYS A 167 7.12 20.20 -10.79
N ILE A 168 8.24 20.04 -10.08
CA ILE A 168 8.34 20.30 -8.64
C ILE A 168 7.85 21.70 -8.24
N VAL A 169 7.94 22.69 -9.15
CA VAL A 169 7.42 24.06 -8.96
C VAL A 169 5.92 24.07 -8.65
N ALA A 170 5.16 23.11 -9.18
CA ALA A 170 3.73 23.00 -8.93
C ALA A 170 3.42 22.70 -7.44
N LEU A 171 4.37 22.10 -6.71
CA LEU A 171 4.22 21.71 -5.31
C LEU A 171 4.57 22.86 -4.35
N ASN A 172 3.96 24.03 -4.55
CA ASN A 172 4.30 25.26 -3.83
C ASN A 172 4.06 25.21 -2.30
N SER A 173 3.33 24.21 -1.80
CA SER A 173 3.01 24.02 -0.38
C SER A 173 3.80 22.86 0.24
N LEU A 174 4.80 22.32 -0.49
CA LEU A 174 5.60 21.20 -0.05
C LEU A 174 6.54 21.62 1.10
N ASN A 175 6.34 21.00 2.24
CA ASN A 175 7.10 21.24 3.46
C ASN A 175 8.27 20.24 3.62
N LYS A 176 8.09 18.99 3.18
CA LYS A 176 9.10 17.93 3.29
C LYS A 176 9.25 17.18 1.99
N LEU A 177 10.49 17.09 1.50
CA LEU A 177 10.89 16.31 0.34
C LEU A 177 11.93 15.27 0.78
N LEU A 178 11.53 14.00 0.76
CA LEU A 178 12.38 12.89 1.17
C LEU A 178 12.70 12.00 -0.03
N LEU A 179 13.95 12.04 -0.46
CA LEU A 179 14.49 11.33 -1.63
C LEU A 179 15.71 10.49 -1.25
N THR A 180 15.75 10.02 0.00
CA THR A 180 16.87 9.21 0.52
C THR A 180 16.98 7.91 -0.26
N ALA A 181 18.19 7.43 -0.53
CA ALA A 181 18.45 6.16 -1.21
C ALA A 181 17.78 6.10 -2.60
N ASN A 182 18.29 6.94 -3.51
CA ASN A 182 17.90 6.99 -4.92
C ASN A 182 19.15 7.12 -5.79
N ASP A 183 18.96 7.23 -7.11
CA ASP A 183 20.05 7.34 -8.09
C ASP A 183 20.20 8.77 -8.64
N ILE A 184 19.81 9.76 -7.84
CA ILE A 184 19.78 11.17 -8.26
C ILE A 184 21.20 11.70 -8.42
N SER A 185 21.47 12.30 -9.58
CA SER A 185 22.72 12.99 -9.91
C SER A 185 22.52 14.51 -9.97
N ASP A 186 23.61 15.28 -10.09
CA ASP A 186 23.59 16.75 -10.06
C ASP A 186 22.60 17.36 -11.06
N GLY A 187 22.62 16.86 -12.30
CA GLY A 187 21.70 17.27 -13.38
C GLY A 187 20.32 16.62 -13.30
N GLY A 188 20.11 15.68 -12.37
CA GLY A 188 18.82 15.04 -12.13
C GLY A 188 17.84 15.96 -11.41
N ILE A 189 18.30 16.96 -10.66
CA ILE A 189 17.41 17.87 -9.91
C ILE A 189 17.28 19.19 -10.66
N CYS A 190 16.03 19.60 -10.94
CA CYS A 190 15.76 20.98 -11.34
C CYS A 190 15.82 21.91 -10.13
N TRP A 191 17.02 22.45 -9.86
CA TRP A 191 17.26 23.30 -8.69
C TRP A 191 16.62 24.68 -8.79
N GLU A 192 16.52 25.25 -10.00
CA GLU A 192 15.77 26.49 -10.22
C GLU A 192 14.30 26.30 -9.83
N GLY A 193 13.70 25.18 -10.26
CA GLY A 193 12.33 24.85 -9.88
C GLY A 193 12.16 24.61 -8.37
N LEU A 194 13.11 23.89 -7.75
CA LEU A 194 13.10 23.66 -6.31
C LEU A 194 13.23 24.96 -5.52
N SER A 195 14.02 25.92 -6.00
CA SER A 195 14.24 27.22 -5.35
C SER A 195 12.96 28.08 -5.23
N CYS A 196 11.96 27.83 -6.08
CA CYS A 196 10.65 28.46 -6.00
C CYS A 196 9.77 27.92 -4.86
N VAL A 197 10.09 26.74 -4.31
CA VAL A 197 9.32 26.08 -3.25
C VAL A 197 9.75 26.62 -1.88
N GLN A 198 9.38 27.88 -1.60
CA GLN A 198 9.78 28.59 -0.38
C GLN A 198 9.14 28.04 0.91
N THR A 199 8.24 27.05 0.82
CA THR A 199 7.62 26.39 1.97
C THR A 199 8.43 25.18 2.48
N LEU A 200 9.49 24.79 1.76
CA LEU A 200 10.27 23.61 2.06
C LEU A 200 11.12 23.81 3.32
N THR A 201 10.92 22.92 4.30
CA THR A 201 11.63 22.94 5.58
C THR A 201 12.56 21.75 5.75
N VAL A 202 12.26 20.62 5.10
CA VAL A 202 13.09 19.41 5.17
C VAL A 202 13.39 18.92 3.76
N LEU A 203 14.68 18.82 3.44
CA LEU A 203 15.18 18.26 2.20
C LEU A 203 16.15 17.11 2.52
N SER A 204 15.78 15.88 2.16
CA SER A 204 16.65 14.72 2.27
C SER A 204 17.03 14.18 0.90
N LEU A 205 18.32 14.28 0.59
CA LEU A 205 18.98 13.77 -0.61
C LEU A 205 20.12 12.80 -0.24
N SER A 206 20.07 12.21 0.97
CA SER A 206 21.12 11.30 1.42
C SER A 206 21.12 10.00 0.62
N GLN A 207 22.27 9.34 0.48
CA GLN A 207 22.43 8.11 -0.31
C GLN A 207 21.98 8.30 -1.77
N ASN A 208 22.53 9.32 -2.42
CA ASN A 208 22.35 9.56 -3.86
C ASN A 208 23.74 9.63 -4.53
N ARG A 209 23.78 10.09 -5.79
CA ARG A 209 25.01 10.18 -6.59
C ARG A 209 25.43 11.64 -6.82
N LEU A 210 25.11 12.54 -5.88
CA LEU A 210 25.42 13.97 -6.01
C LEU A 210 26.92 14.21 -5.86
N VAL A 211 27.50 14.97 -6.79
CA VAL A 211 28.91 15.41 -6.81
C VAL A 211 29.03 16.89 -6.44
N THR A 212 28.00 17.68 -6.76
CA THR A 212 27.93 19.11 -6.44
C THR A 212 26.52 19.53 -6.00
N LEU A 213 26.43 20.66 -5.29
CA LEU A 213 25.17 21.35 -4.99
C LEU A 213 25.23 22.74 -5.61
N PRO A 214 24.17 23.22 -6.28
CA PRO A 214 24.21 24.51 -6.93
C PRO A 214 23.99 25.67 -5.95
N PRO A 215 24.38 26.89 -6.34
CA PRO A 215 24.13 28.12 -5.59
C PRO A 215 22.64 28.36 -5.28
N SER A 216 21.75 27.95 -6.18
CA SER A 216 20.29 28.13 -6.04
C SER A 216 19.69 27.41 -4.83
N LEU A 217 20.41 26.44 -4.23
CA LEU A 217 20.04 25.85 -2.95
C LEU A 217 19.89 26.91 -1.85
N GLY A 218 20.72 27.96 -1.86
CA GLY A 218 20.69 29.04 -0.86
C GLY A 218 19.42 29.89 -0.86
N SER A 219 18.60 29.79 -1.91
CA SER A 219 17.30 30.46 -1.99
C SER A 219 16.24 29.82 -1.07
N LEU A 220 16.45 28.59 -0.59
CA LEU A 220 15.55 27.88 0.31
C LEU A 220 15.65 28.41 1.75
N THR A 221 15.37 29.69 1.94
CA THR A 221 15.59 30.41 3.22
C THR A 221 14.81 29.88 4.43
N PHE A 222 13.76 29.08 4.19
CA PHE A 222 12.96 28.43 5.24
C PHE A 222 13.40 26.98 5.53
N LEU A 223 14.45 26.50 4.87
CA LEU A 223 14.96 25.15 5.09
C LEU A 223 15.55 25.04 6.50
N ARG A 224 15.05 24.08 7.28
CA ARG A 224 15.49 23.78 8.64
C ARG A 224 16.39 22.57 8.71
N GLU A 225 16.18 21.61 7.82
CA GLU A 225 16.91 20.36 7.81
C GLU A 225 17.33 19.98 6.40
N LEU A 226 18.65 19.84 6.20
CA LEU A 226 19.27 19.41 4.96
C LEU A 226 20.08 18.15 5.21
N ARG A 227 19.69 17.04 4.57
CA ARG A 227 20.40 15.77 4.66
C ARG A 227 20.98 15.39 3.31
N ILE A 228 22.30 15.42 3.18
CA ILE A 228 23.06 15.13 1.97
C ILE A 228 24.16 14.10 2.21
N ALA A 229 24.06 13.32 3.30
CA ALA A 229 25.04 12.32 3.67
C ALA A 229 25.11 11.15 2.67
N ASN A 230 26.26 10.49 2.59
CA ASN A 230 26.50 9.38 1.65
C ASN A 230 26.27 9.80 0.18
N ASN A 231 26.92 10.88 -0.22
CA ASN A 231 27.01 11.30 -1.62
C ASN A 231 28.50 11.41 -2.00
N MET A 232 28.80 11.99 -3.16
CA MET A 232 30.16 12.21 -3.66
C MET A 232 30.52 13.71 -3.67
N LEU A 233 29.90 14.51 -2.80
CA LEU A 233 30.07 15.96 -2.78
C LEU A 233 31.52 16.34 -2.52
N GLY A 234 32.13 17.09 -3.44
CA GLY A 234 33.51 17.56 -3.31
C GLY A 234 33.66 18.78 -2.40
N ASN A 235 32.68 19.68 -2.44
CA ASN A 235 32.60 20.91 -1.65
C ASN A 235 31.13 21.22 -1.33
N LEU A 236 30.88 22.09 -0.35
CA LEU A 236 29.58 22.71 -0.15
C LEU A 236 29.59 24.14 -0.75
N PRO A 237 28.52 24.58 -1.42
CA PRO A 237 28.41 25.94 -1.96
C PRO A 237 28.38 26.96 -0.82
N VAL A 238 28.96 28.15 -1.05
CA VAL A 238 28.98 29.25 -0.05
C VAL A 238 27.56 29.69 0.33
N GLU A 239 26.63 29.52 -0.61
CA GLU A 239 25.23 29.86 -0.48
C GLU A 239 24.51 29.00 0.56
N ILE A 240 25.10 27.90 1.03
CA ILE A 240 24.57 27.17 2.20
C ILE A 240 24.51 28.08 3.44
N GLY A 241 25.38 29.08 3.54
CA GLY A 241 25.34 30.11 4.58
C GLY A 241 24.14 31.07 4.47
N LEU A 242 23.41 31.08 3.35
CA LEU A 242 22.19 31.86 3.18
C LEU A 242 20.96 31.18 3.79
N LEU A 243 21.06 29.90 4.16
CA LEU A 243 20.00 29.12 4.79
C LEU A 243 19.85 29.52 6.27
N LYS A 244 19.34 30.72 6.54
CA LYS A 244 19.28 31.34 7.88
C LYS A 244 18.48 30.55 8.92
N GLN A 245 17.57 29.69 8.47
CA GLN A 245 16.74 28.84 9.35
C GLN A 245 17.28 27.42 9.49
N LEU A 246 18.43 27.08 8.90
CA LEU A 246 18.98 25.73 8.94
C LEU A 246 19.44 25.38 10.36
N GLU A 247 18.78 24.40 10.95
CA GLU A 247 19.07 23.88 12.28
C GLU A 247 19.92 22.61 12.19
N ILE A 248 19.71 21.80 11.15
CA ILE A 248 20.31 20.48 11.00
C ILE A 248 20.92 20.34 9.60
N LEU A 249 22.24 20.15 9.55
CA LEU A 249 22.98 19.78 8.35
C LEU A 249 23.66 18.42 8.53
N ILE A 250 23.24 17.43 7.76
CA ILE A 250 23.83 16.08 7.77
C ILE A 250 24.55 15.86 6.45
N ALA A 251 25.89 15.95 6.47
CA ALA A 251 26.74 15.85 5.27
C ALA A 251 27.87 14.82 5.39
N ASN A 252 27.80 13.90 6.35
CA ASN A 252 28.82 12.86 6.55
C ASN A 252 28.92 11.92 5.35
N ASN A 253 30.04 11.20 5.24
CA ASN A 253 30.31 10.26 4.15
C ASN A 253 30.17 10.92 2.75
N ASN A 254 30.79 12.09 2.62
CA ASN A 254 31.01 12.77 1.35
C ASN A 254 32.53 12.90 1.10
N ARG A 255 32.91 13.58 0.01
CA ARG A 255 34.31 13.90 -0.32
C ARG A 255 34.63 15.38 -0.06
N ILE A 256 33.98 15.98 0.93
CA ILE A 256 34.08 17.42 1.24
C ILE A 256 35.49 17.72 1.73
N GLN A 257 36.26 18.45 0.92
CA GLN A 257 37.62 18.89 1.29
C GLN A 257 37.64 20.32 1.80
N VAL A 258 36.76 21.17 1.27
CA VAL A 258 36.65 22.58 1.65
C VAL A 258 35.27 22.84 2.24
N VAL A 259 35.28 23.35 3.46
CA VAL A 259 34.13 24.01 4.08
C VAL A 259 34.42 25.51 3.96
N ILE A 260 33.59 26.22 3.21
CA ILE A 260 33.78 27.66 2.92
C ILE A 260 33.10 28.49 4.01
#